data_AF-A0A957QKK4-F1
#
_entry.id   AF-A0A957QKK4-F1
#
_cell.length_a   1.000
_cell.length_b   1.000
_cell.length_c   1.000
_cell.angle_alpha   90.00
_cell.angle_beta   90.00
_cell.angle_gamma   90.00
#
_symmetry.space_group_name_H-M   'P 1'
#
loop_
_entity.id
_entity.type
_entity.pdbx_description
1 polymer ?
#
loop_
_entity_poly.entity_id
_entity_poly.type
_entity_poly.pdbx_seq_one_letter_code
_entity_poly.pdbx_strand_id
1 'polypeptide(L)'
;MIASLSGTISFIGKDHLIIVTGGVGIRVFVPRTVLENPGGVGTSILLQTHLIVREQELTLYGFKTRDDLGLFEILLGVSGVGPKVALAIL
;
A
#
# COMPACT_ATOMS: atom_id res chain seq x y z
N MET A 1 2.92 -12.92 1.05
CA MET A 1 3.02 -13.48 -0.32
C MET A 1 3.49 -12.43 -1.33
N ILE A 2 2.96 -11.20 -1.33
CA ILE A 2 3.58 -10.05 -2.02
C ILE A 2 4.26 -9.19 -0.95
N ALA A 3 5.57 -9.31 -0.78
CA ALA A 3 6.31 -8.64 0.31
C ALA A 3 6.76 -7.23 -0.06
N SER A 4 6.93 -6.96 -1.36
CA SER A 4 7.27 -5.64 -1.87
C SER A 4 6.81 -5.48 -3.31
N LEU A 5 6.57 -4.24 -3.71
CA LEU A 5 6.27 -3.87 -5.08
C LEU A 5 7.20 -2.76 -5.55
N SER A 6 7.92 -3.01 -6.65
CA SER A 6 8.73 -2.02 -7.35
C SER A 6 8.19 -1.81 -8.76
N GLY A 7 8.10 -0.55 -9.17
CA GLY A 7 7.62 -0.19 -10.50
C GLY A 7 7.47 1.32 -10.66
N THR A 8 6.71 1.72 -11.68
CA THR A 8 6.47 3.13 -12.00
C THR A 8 5.05 3.54 -11.65
N ILE A 9 4.88 4.70 -11.02
CA ILE A 9 3.56 5.24 -10.70
C ILE A 9 2.87 5.64 -12.01
N SER A 10 1.75 4.99 -12.31
CA SER A 10 0.91 5.34 -13.48
C SER A 10 -0.29 6.19 -13.10
N PHE A 11 -0.75 6.12 -11.84
CA PHE A 11 -1.89 6.90 -11.35
C PHE A 11 -1.79 7.15 -9.84
N ILE A 12 -2.24 8.33 -9.41
CA ILE A 12 -2.35 8.72 -8.00
C ILE A 12 -3.83 8.97 -7.72
N GLY A 13 -4.42 8.09 -6.90
CA GLY A 13 -5.79 8.19 -6.42
C GLY A 13 -5.90 8.93 -5.09
N LYS A 14 -7.09 8.91 -4.50
CA LYS A 14 -7.36 9.56 -3.20
C LYS A 14 -6.75 8.80 -2.01
N ASP A 15 -6.64 7.49 -2.11
CA ASP A 15 -6.25 6.56 -1.05
C ASP A 15 -5.32 5.44 -1.56
N HIS A 16 -4.93 5.51 -2.84
CA HIS A 16 -4.17 4.46 -3.51
C HIS A 16 -3.29 5.01 -4.61
N LEU A 17 -2.31 4.19 -5.00
CA LEU A 17 -1.51 4.35 -6.21
C LEU A 17 -1.83 3.22 -7.19
N ILE A 18 -1.63 3.45 -8.48
CA ILE A 18 -1.44 2.35 -9.44
C ILE A 18 0.03 2.34 -9.84
N ILE A 19 0.67 1.20 -9.60
CA ILE A 19 2.08 0.99 -9.92
C ILE A 19 2.16 -0.05 -11.03
N VAL A 20 2.82 0.30 -12.13
CA VAL A 20 3.04 -0.60 -13.25
C VAL A 20 4.37 -1.33 -13.07
N THR A 21 4.31 -2.66 -13.05
CA THR A 21 5.49 -3.54 -13.03
C THR A 21 5.28 -4.67 -14.04
N GLY A 22 6.28 -4.94 -14.88
CA GLY A 22 6.18 -5.97 -15.92
C GLY A 22 4.99 -5.83 -16.88
N GLY A 23 4.51 -4.60 -17.11
CA GLY A 23 3.34 -4.32 -17.94
C GLY A 23 1.98 -4.46 -17.24
N VAL A 24 1.94 -4.82 -15.95
CA VAL A 24 0.70 -4.96 -15.17
C VAL A 24 0.57 -3.80 -14.18
N GLY A 25 -0.59 -3.13 -14.21
CA GLY A 25 -0.93 -2.09 -13.23
C GLY A 25 -1.54 -2.69 -11.97
N ILE A 26 -0.86 -2.51 -10.83
CA ILE A 26 -1.31 -3.02 -9.54
C ILE A 26 -1.82 -1.84 -8.70
N ARG A 27 -3.07 -1.93 -8.23
CA ARG A 27 -3.63 -0.97 -7.28
C ARG A 27 -3.11 -1.28 -5.88
N VAL A 28 -2.53 -0.28 -5.22
CA VAL A 28 -1.99 -0.40 -3.86
C VAL A 28 -2.54 0.72 -2.99
N PHE A 29 -3.23 0.37 -1.92
CA PHE A 29 -3.68 1.32 -0.91
C PHE A 29 -2.49 1.74 -0.05
N VAL A 30 -2.35 3.04 0.21
CA VAL A 30 -1.19 3.58 0.91
C VAL A 30 -1.62 4.60 1.97
N PRO A 31 -0.85 4.78 3.06
CA PRO A 31 -1.08 5.85 4.02
C PRO A 31 -1.07 7.24 3.39
N ARG A 32 -1.67 8.23 4.07
CA ARG A 32 -1.68 9.63 3.58
C ARG A 32 -0.26 10.18 3.43
N THR A 33 0.63 9.84 4.36
CA THR A 33 2.05 10.21 4.35
C THR A 33 2.77 9.77 3.06
N VAL A 34 2.32 8.70 2.41
CA VAL A 34 2.84 8.28 1.10
C VAL A 34 2.26 9.13 -0.03
N LEU A 35 0.97 9.49 0.03
CA LEU A 35 0.27 10.29 -0.98
C LEU A 35 0.68 11.77 -0.98
N GLU A 36 1.12 12.31 0.15
CA GLU A 36 1.58 13.70 0.25
C GLU A 36 2.86 13.95 -0.54
N ASN A 37 3.71 12.93 -0.68
CA ASN A 37 4.92 13.02 -1.50
C ASN A 37 5.21 11.68 -2.21
N PRO A 38 4.48 11.36 -3.29
CA PRO A 38 4.61 10.10 -4.00
C PRO A 38 5.71 10.15 -5.08
N GLY A 39 6.31 11.30 -5.35
CA GLY A 39 7.25 11.51 -6.48
C GLY A 39 6.57 11.90 -7.80
N GLY A 40 5.28 11.60 -7.97
CA GLY A 40 4.48 11.97 -9.15
C GLY A 40 4.33 10.84 -10.18
N VAL A 41 3.40 10.99 -11.12
CA VAL A 41 3.19 10.02 -12.21
C VAL A 41 4.45 9.95 -13.09
N GLY A 42 4.85 8.75 -13.47
CA GLY A 42 6.07 8.48 -14.25
C GLY A 42 7.32 8.23 -13.41
N THR A 43 7.26 8.41 -12.09
CA THR A 43 8.40 8.15 -11.20
C THR A 43 8.42 6.71 -10.69
N SER A 44 9.62 6.19 -10.45
CA SER A 44 9.81 4.88 -9.84
C SER A 44 9.59 4.92 -8.34
N ILE A 45 8.93 3.90 -7.80
CA ILE A 45 8.68 3.73 -6.37
C ILE A 45 8.92 2.27 -5.96
N LEU A 46 9.35 2.09 -4.71
CA LEU A 46 9.41 0.82 -4.03
C LEU A 46 8.55 0.91 -2.76
N LEU A 47 7.61 -0.03 -2.61
CA LEU A 47 6.79 -0.16 -1.41
C LEU A 47 7.04 -1.53 -0.77
N GLN A 48 7.11 -1.55 0.56
CA GLN A 48 6.89 -2.77 1.33
C GLN A 48 5.40 -3.03 1.38
N THR A 49 4.95 -4.27 1.21
CA THR A 49 3.52 -4.53 1.01
C THR A 49 2.96 -5.62 1.92
N HIS A 50 1.70 -5.45 2.28
CA HIS A 50 0.89 -6.45 2.98
C HIS A 50 -0.32 -6.80 2.11
N LEU A 51 -0.45 -8.08 1.73
CA LEU A 51 -1.58 -8.58 0.95
C LEU A 51 -2.62 -9.18 1.90
N ILE A 52 -3.81 -8.59 1.95
CA ILE A 52 -4.95 -9.14 2.66
C ILE A 52 -5.81 -9.94 1.67
N VAL A 53 -6.04 -11.20 2.02
CA VAL A 53 -6.88 -12.13 1.27
C VAL A 53 -8.16 -12.37 2.05
N ARG A 54 -9.30 -12.07 1.42
CA ARG A 54 -10.64 -12.38 1.92
C ARG A 54 -11.38 -13.14 0.84
N GLU A 55 -12.52 -13.73 1.19
CA GLU A 55 -13.27 -14.63 0.28
C GLU A 55 -13.58 -14.03 -1.09
N GLN A 56 -13.78 -12.70 -1.17
CA GLN A 56 -14.17 -12.01 -2.40
C GLN A 56 -13.24 -10.86 -2.80
N GLU A 57 -12.18 -10.60 -2.02
CA GLU A 57 -11.29 -9.46 -2.28
C GLU A 57 -9.83 -9.79 -1.96
N LEU A 58 -8.96 -9.31 -2.85
CA LEU A 58 -7.52 -9.24 -2.66
C LEU A 58 -7.15 -7.78 -2.56
N THR A 59 -6.64 -7.35 -1.41
CA THR A 59 -6.30 -5.95 -1.17
C THR A 59 -4.84 -5.82 -0.81
N LEU A 60 -4.09 -5.08 -1.62
CA LEU A 60 -2.68 -4.82 -1.40
C LEU A 60 -2.50 -3.46 -0.72
N TYR A 61 -1.86 -3.46 0.44
CA TYR A 61 -1.45 -2.28 1.17
C TYR A 61 0.05 -2.06 0.99
N GLY A 62 0.49 -0.81 0.88
CA GLY A 62 1.88 -0.45 0.59
C GLY A 62 2.40 0.66 1.48
N PHE A 63 3.67 0.53 1.86
CA PHE A 63 4.35 1.39 2.84
C PHE A 63 5.75 1.74 2.33
N LYS A 64 6.23 2.95 2.64
CA LYS A 64 7.58 3.39 2.24
C LYS A 64 8.67 2.64 2.99
N THR A 65 8.45 2.34 4.27
CA THR A 65 9.42 1.66 5.12
C THR A 65 8.89 0.33 5.65
N ARG A 66 9.79 -0.51 6.16
CA ARG A 66 9.40 -1.75 6.87
C ARG A 66 8.81 -1.46 8.24
N ASP A 67 9.21 -0.36 8.87
CA ASP A 67 8.70 0.02 10.19
C ASP A 67 7.22 0.42 10.09
N ASP A 68 6.83 1.17 9.05
CA ASP A 68 5.44 1.49 8.75
C ASP A 68 4.59 0.23 8.50
N LEU A 69 5.13 -0.72 7.74
CA LEU A 69 4.50 -2.02 7.51
C LEU A 69 4.34 -2.80 8.82
N GLY A 70 5.37 -2.84 9.66
CA GLY A 70 5.33 -3.50 10.97
C GLY A 70 4.28 -2.88 11.89
N LEU A 71 4.19 -1.55 11.93
CA LEU A 71 3.17 -0.85 12.69
C LEU A 71 1.76 -1.16 12.19
N PHE A 72 1.57 -1.19 10.87
CA PHE A 72 0.30 -1.62 10.27
C PHE A 72 -0.10 -3.04 10.69
N GLU A 73 0.83 -4.00 10.65
CA GLU A 73 0.59 -5.38 11.05
C GLU A 73 0.26 -5.52 12.54
N ILE A 74 0.92 -4.75 13.40
CA ILE A 74 0.58 -4.68 14.83
C ILE A 74 -0.84 -4.15 15.02
N LEU A 75 -1.21 -3.09 14.31
CA LEU A 75 -2.55 -2.50 14.38
C LEU A 75 -3.63 -3.48 13.95
N LEU A 76 -3.39 -4.31 12.94
CA LEU A 76 -4.33 -5.37 12.53
C LEU A 76 -4.59 -6.42 13.62
N GLY A 77 -3.67 -6.59 14.57
CA GLY A 77 -3.82 -7.50 15.71
C GLY A 77 -4.72 -6.94 16.83
N VAL A 78 -5.08 -5.66 16.78
CA VAL A 78 -5.90 -5.01 17.81
C VAL A 78 -7.38 -5.28 17.53
N SER A 79 -8.11 -5.82 18.52
CA SER A 79 -9.55 -6.06 18.43
C SER A 79 -10.32 -4.81 17.98
N GLY A 80 -11.07 -4.94 16.88
CA GLY A 80 -11.86 -3.85 16.31
C GLY A 80 -11.11 -2.95 15.31
N VAL A 81 -9.80 -3.15 15.12
CA VAL A 81 -9.01 -2.39 14.13
C VAL A 81 -8.93 -3.17 12.83
N GLY A 82 -9.72 -2.73 11.85
CA GLY A 82 -9.66 -3.25 10.49
C GLY A 82 -8.58 -2.57 9.64
N PRO A 83 -8.26 -3.11 8.44
CA PRO A 83 -7.21 -2.58 7.58
C PRO A 83 -7.37 -1.11 7.18
N LYS A 84 -8.60 -0.65 6.94
CA LYS A 84 -8.87 0.76 6.64
C LYS A 84 -8.58 1.68 7.82
N VAL A 85 -8.87 1.23 9.04
CA VAL A 85 -8.61 1.99 10.26
C VAL A 85 -7.11 2.00 10.54
N ALA A 86 -6.44 0.85 10.45
CA ALA A 86 -4.99 0.74 10.58
C ALA A 86 -4.25 1.65 9.59
N LEU A 87 -4.71 1.70 8.33
CA LEU A 87 -4.12 2.58 7.31
C LEU A 87 -4.35 4.07 7.61
N ALA A 88 -5.47 4.44 8.21
CA ALA A 88 -5.80 5.83 8.54
C ALA A 88 -5.06 6.38 9.77
N ILE A 89 -4.51 5.49 10.60
CA ILE A 89 -3.65 5.84 11.74
C ILE A 89 -2.24 6.23 11.26
N LEU A 90 -1.85 5.80 10.06
CA LEU A 90 -0.53 6.02 9.42
C LEU A 90 -0.57 7.15 8.37
#